data_AF-A0A1G6GTG2-F1
#
_entry.id   AF-A0A1G6GTG2-F1
#
_cell.length_a   1.000
_cell.length_b   1.000
_cell.length_c   1.000
_cell.angle_alpha   90.00
_cell.angle_beta   90.00
_cell.angle_gamma   90.00
#
_symmetry.space_group_name_H-M   'P 1'
#
loop_
_entity.id
_entity.type
_entity.pdbx_description
1 polymer ?
#
loop_
_entity_poly.entity_id
_entity_poly.type
_entity_poly.pdbx_seq_one_letter_code
_entity_poly.pdbx_strand_id
1 'polypeptide(L)'
;MQKMNLQQGFALLEALIAMFITAGVLLGLGVLHIKSVQQSALTTQRTIASIQANDLIDRMWASVCSLDNSTGQPDTTKVNAIKTQWENRWKVTGNTSSFVNGLTTEQIALHNRMNGWLGNLEIVDSTKRRYKITIEWENKKAKWYEANPADKESFIYYFSVPKCEV
;
A
#
# COMPACT_ATOMS: atom_id res chain seq x y z
N MET A 1 71.80 -24.51 -1.71
CA MET A 1 71.31 -23.21 -1.19
C MET A 1 69.79 -23.24 -1.18
N GLN A 2 69.22 -23.48 -0.01
CA GLN A 2 67.76 -23.58 0.19
C GLN A 2 67.21 -22.16 0.30
N LYS A 3 66.49 -21.68 -0.73
CA LYS A 3 65.82 -20.39 -0.69
C LYS A 3 64.73 -20.45 0.39
N MET A 4 64.94 -19.78 1.51
CA MET A 4 63.92 -19.62 2.55
C MET A 4 62.68 -18.94 1.95
N ASN A 5 61.53 -19.60 2.12
CA ASN A 5 60.21 -19.18 1.65
C ASN A 5 59.81 -17.82 2.25
N LEU A 6 59.98 -16.75 1.48
CA LEU A 6 59.42 -15.42 1.77
C LEU A 6 57.87 -15.36 1.67
N GLN A 7 57.22 -16.43 1.18
CA GLN A 7 55.77 -16.46 0.93
C GLN A 7 54.91 -16.64 2.19
N GLN A 8 55.47 -17.05 3.33
CA GLN A 8 54.67 -17.49 4.49
C GLN A 8 54.32 -16.37 5.47
N GLY A 9 55.08 -15.26 5.48
CA GLY A 9 54.83 -14.10 6.38
C GLY A 9 53.75 -13.14 5.88
N PHE A 10 53.50 -13.09 4.57
CA PHE A 10 52.49 -12.21 3.97
C PHE A 10 51.07 -12.81 3.99
N ALA A 11 50.96 -14.13 4.17
CA ALA A 11 49.69 -14.85 4.14
C ALA A 11 48.72 -14.45 5.27
N LEU A 12 49.21 -14.08 6.45
CA LEU A 12 48.37 -13.66 7.57
C LEU A 12 47.75 -12.27 7.32
N LEU A 13 48.53 -11.33 6.77
CA LEU A 13 48.04 -10.02 6.37
C LEU A 13 47.04 -10.13 5.23
N GLU A 14 47.31 -11.00 4.25
CA GLU A 14 46.40 -11.28 3.14
C GLU A 14 45.06 -11.86 3.63
N ALA A 15 45.10 -12.83 4.55
CA ALA A 15 43.90 -13.38 5.17
C ALA A 15 43.11 -12.32 5.96
N LEU A 16 43.79 -11.41 6.67
CA LEU A 16 43.15 -10.31 7.40
C LEU A 16 42.46 -9.33 6.44
N ILE A 17 43.13 -8.97 5.34
CA ILE A 17 42.55 -8.08 4.31
C ILE A 17 41.38 -8.78 3.61
N ALA A 18 41.51 -10.06 3.26
CA ALA A 18 40.42 -10.83 2.67
C ALA A 18 39.21 -10.91 3.60
N MET A 19 39.42 -11.15 4.89
CA MET A 19 38.37 -11.15 5.90
C MET A 19 37.73 -9.76 6.04
N PHE A 20 38.51 -8.69 6.01
CA PHE A 20 38.03 -7.31 6.06
C PHE A 20 37.15 -6.96 4.86
N ILE A 21 37.61 -7.28 3.64
CA ILE A 21 36.84 -7.07 2.41
C ILE A 21 35.55 -7.89 2.45
N THR A 22 35.63 -9.16 2.85
CA THR A 22 34.46 -10.05 2.93
C THR A 22 33.43 -9.54 3.94
N ALA A 23 33.88 -9.05 5.11
CA ALA A 23 33.01 -8.43 6.10
C ALA A 23 32.31 -7.20 5.51
N GLY A 24 33.04 -6.34 4.78
CA GLY A 24 32.45 -5.20 4.08
C GLY A 24 31.39 -5.59 3.05
N VAL A 25 31.64 -6.63 2.25
CA VAL A 25 30.69 -7.16 1.27
C VAL A 25 29.42 -7.68 1.94
N LEU A 26 29.55 -8.43 3.04
CA LEU A 26 28.40 -8.97 3.78
C LEU A 26 27.54 -7.86 4.41
N LEU A 27 28.17 -6.80 4.95
CA LEU A 27 27.45 -5.63 5.45
C LEU A 27 26.70 -4.92 4.31
N GLY A 28 27.32 -4.77 3.15
CA GLY A 28 26.68 -4.20 1.95
C GLY A 28 25.44 -5.00 1.53
N LEU A 29 25.54 -6.34 1.51
CA LEU A 29 24.43 -7.22 1.18
C LEU A 29 23.28 -7.12 2.21
N GLY A 30 23.61 -7.00 3.50
CA GLY A 30 22.62 -6.80 4.57
C GLY A 30 21.79 -5.54 4.37
N VAL A 31 22.42 -4.42 3.99
CA VAL A 31 21.72 -3.17 3.67
C VAL A 31 20.79 -3.34 2.47
N LEU A 32 21.25 -4.03 1.42
CA LEU A 32 20.42 -4.31 0.24
C LEU A 32 19.19 -5.16 0.59
N HIS A 33 19.35 -6.17 1.46
CA HIS A 33 18.24 -6.98 1.95
C HIS A 33 17.19 -6.15 2.70
N ILE A 34 17.62 -5.25 3.60
CA ILE A 34 16.72 -4.36 4.34
C ILE A 34 15.92 -3.49 3.37
N LYS A 35 16.59 -2.86 2.38
CA LYS A 35 15.92 -2.06 1.35
C LYS A 35 14.93 -2.88 0.51
N SER A 36 15.29 -4.11 0.16
CA SER A 36 14.40 -5.02 -0.57
C SER A 36 13.13 -5.33 0.23
N VAL A 37 13.25 -5.58 1.53
CA VAL A 37 12.09 -5.84 2.40
C VAL A 37 11.22 -4.59 2.53
N GLN A 38 11.82 -3.41 2.68
CA GLN A 38 11.09 -2.13 2.71
C GLN A 38 10.29 -1.91 1.42
N GLN A 39 10.90 -2.18 0.25
CA GLN A 39 10.24 -2.02 -1.05
C GLN A 39 9.11 -3.04 -1.26
N SER A 40 9.27 -4.27 -0.77
CA SER A 40 8.21 -5.28 -0.80
C SER A 40 7.00 -4.88 0.04
N ALA A 41 7.24 -4.31 1.24
CA ALA A 41 6.17 -3.79 2.08
C ALA A 41 5.41 -2.62 1.42
N LEU A 42 6.13 -1.67 0.81
CA LEU A 42 5.56 -0.58 0.02
C LEU A 42 4.68 -1.08 -1.12
N THR A 43 5.19 -2.06 -1.88
CA THR A 43 4.46 -2.65 -3.01
C THR A 43 3.18 -3.34 -2.54
N THR A 44 3.25 -4.07 -1.41
CA THR A 44 2.08 -4.72 -0.81
C THR A 44 0.99 -3.71 -0.45
N GLN A 45 1.34 -2.57 0.16
CA GLN A 45 0.38 -1.53 0.50
C GLN A 45 -0.28 -0.92 -0.75
N ARG A 46 0.50 -0.64 -1.81
CA ARG A 46 -0.05 -0.15 -3.09
C ARG A 46 -0.97 -1.17 -3.75
N THR A 47 -0.64 -2.45 -3.70
CA THR A 47 -1.53 -3.52 -4.18
C THR A 47 -2.84 -3.54 -3.40
N ILE A 48 -2.79 -3.41 -2.06
CA ILE A 48 -3.99 -3.32 -1.23
C ILE A 48 -4.83 -2.09 -1.62
N ALA A 49 -4.22 -0.91 -1.76
CA ALA A 49 -4.92 0.30 -2.19
C ALA A 49 -5.57 0.14 -3.58
N SER A 50 -4.89 -0.53 -4.52
CA SER A 50 -5.46 -0.85 -5.83
C SER A 50 -6.67 -1.78 -5.72
N ILE A 51 -6.60 -2.83 -4.91
CA ILE A 51 -7.75 -3.73 -4.68
C ILE A 51 -8.91 -2.97 -4.04
N GLN A 52 -8.62 -2.10 -3.06
CA GLN A 52 -9.62 -1.24 -2.42
C GLN A 52 -10.32 -0.30 -3.40
N ALA A 53 -9.56 0.30 -4.31
CA ALA A 53 -10.11 1.18 -5.34
C ALA A 53 -11.01 0.40 -6.30
N ASN A 54 -10.60 -0.80 -6.73
CA ASN A 54 -11.42 -1.65 -7.60
C ASN A 54 -12.72 -2.12 -6.89
N ASP A 55 -12.67 -2.54 -5.61
CA ASP A 55 -13.88 -2.86 -4.85
C ASP A 55 -14.84 -1.67 -4.74
N LEU A 56 -14.33 -0.44 -4.59
CA LEU A 56 -15.17 0.75 -4.59
C LEU A 56 -15.82 1.00 -5.96
N ILE A 57 -15.04 0.85 -7.03
CA ILE A 57 -15.53 0.99 -8.41
C ILE A 57 -16.65 -0.03 -8.63
N ASP A 58 -16.43 -1.30 -8.34
CA ASP A 58 -17.41 -2.37 -8.52
C ASP A 58 -18.71 -2.10 -7.76
N ARG A 59 -18.63 -1.58 -6.53
CA ARG A 59 -19.83 -1.16 -5.76
C ARG A 59 -20.60 -0.05 -6.44
N MET A 60 -19.90 0.91 -7.05
CA MET A 60 -20.54 1.98 -7.82
C MET A 60 -21.18 1.46 -9.10
N TRP A 61 -20.53 0.55 -9.81
CA TRP A 61 -21.11 -0.11 -10.99
C TRP A 61 -22.35 -0.93 -10.62
N ALA A 62 -22.31 -1.70 -9.54
CA ALA A 62 -23.46 -2.45 -9.03
C ALA A 62 -24.64 -1.55 -8.64
N SER A 63 -24.35 -0.30 -8.23
CA SER A 63 -25.34 0.68 -7.81
C SER A 63 -25.72 1.67 -8.91
N VAL A 64 -25.30 1.45 -10.17
CA VAL A 64 -25.36 2.46 -11.24
C VAL A 64 -26.75 3.06 -11.46
N CYS A 65 -27.80 2.27 -11.30
CA CYS A 65 -29.20 2.68 -11.47
C CYS A 65 -29.77 3.43 -10.26
N SER A 66 -29.16 3.29 -9.10
CA SER A 66 -29.59 3.98 -7.88
C SER A 66 -28.74 5.21 -7.57
N LEU A 67 -27.61 5.45 -8.26
CA LEU A 67 -26.69 6.56 -8.00
C LEU A 67 -27.27 7.96 -8.27
N ASP A 68 -28.27 8.07 -9.14
CA ASP A 68 -28.76 9.37 -9.60
C ASP A 68 -29.87 9.94 -8.71
N ASN A 69 -29.95 11.27 -8.64
CA ASN A 69 -31.05 12.01 -8.04
C ASN A 69 -32.27 12.07 -9.00
N SER A 70 -33.33 12.77 -8.59
CA SER A 70 -34.54 12.96 -9.42
C SER A 70 -34.29 13.75 -10.72
N THR A 71 -33.14 14.41 -10.88
CA THR A 71 -32.76 15.16 -12.10
C THR A 71 -31.82 14.37 -13.01
N GLY A 72 -31.53 13.10 -12.70
CA GLY A 72 -30.66 12.24 -13.53
C GLY A 72 -29.17 12.59 -13.45
N GLN A 73 -28.76 13.24 -12.35
CA GLN A 73 -27.36 13.55 -12.03
C GLN A 73 -26.89 12.73 -10.81
N PRO A 74 -25.58 12.44 -10.67
CA PRO A 74 -25.06 11.73 -9.52
C PRO A 74 -25.43 12.41 -8.18
N ASP A 75 -26.05 11.67 -7.27
CA ASP A 75 -26.44 12.15 -5.95
C ASP A 75 -25.28 11.98 -4.96
N THR A 76 -24.75 13.09 -4.46
CA THR A 76 -23.69 13.12 -3.45
C THR A 76 -24.02 12.30 -2.21
N THR A 77 -25.28 12.28 -1.78
CA THR A 77 -25.72 11.53 -0.59
C THR A 77 -25.57 10.03 -0.82
N LYS A 78 -25.96 9.55 -2.01
CA LYS A 78 -25.88 8.14 -2.36
C LYS A 78 -24.44 7.69 -2.63
N VAL A 79 -23.65 8.54 -3.27
CA VAL A 79 -22.21 8.33 -3.44
C VAL A 79 -21.50 8.25 -2.08
N ASN A 80 -21.86 9.12 -1.13
CA ASN A 80 -21.33 9.07 0.24
C ASN A 80 -21.79 7.84 1.03
N ALA A 81 -22.99 7.32 0.77
CA ALA A 81 -23.45 6.07 1.36
C ALA A 81 -22.57 4.89 0.89
N ILE A 82 -22.24 4.83 -0.41
CA ILE A 82 -21.32 3.81 -0.95
C ILE A 82 -19.92 3.97 -0.36
N LYS A 83 -19.41 5.21 -0.26
CA LYS A 83 -18.13 5.50 0.42
C LYS A 83 -18.14 4.95 1.84
N THR A 84 -19.19 5.20 2.62
CA THR A 84 -19.32 4.71 3.99
C THR A 84 -19.34 3.19 4.05
N GLN A 85 -20.07 2.53 3.14
CA GLN A 85 -20.10 1.06 3.08
C GLN A 85 -18.73 0.47 2.73
N TRP A 86 -18.01 1.10 1.79
CA TRP A 86 -16.65 0.74 1.43
C TRP A 86 -15.67 0.95 2.59
N GLU A 87 -15.73 2.09 3.29
CA GLU A 87 -14.93 2.31 4.49
C GLU A 87 -15.23 1.27 5.57
N ASN A 88 -16.50 0.93 5.79
CA ASN A 88 -16.90 -0.11 6.74
C ASN A 88 -16.45 -1.52 6.30
N ARG A 89 -16.21 -1.75 5.01
CA ARG A 89 -15.66 -3.01 4.51
C ARG A 89 -14.16 -3.13 4.84
N TRP A 90 -13.43 -2.02 4.79
CA TRP A 90 -11.97 -2.01 4.79
C TRP A 90 -11.34 -1.49 6.09
N LYS A 91 -12.07 -0.74 6.92
CA LYS A 91 -11.66 -0.36 8.28
C LYS A 91 -12.12 -1.42 9.26
N VAL A 92 -11.22 -2.32 9.65
CA VAL A 92 -11.52 -3.43 10.57
C VAL A 92 -11.37 -3.00 12.03
N THR A 93 -10.44 -2.10 12.34
CA THR A 93 -10.25 -1.59 13.71
C THR A 93 -11.44 -0.73 14.15
N GLY A 94 -12.08 -1.10 15.26
CA GLY A 94 -13.23 -0.37 15.82
C GLY A 94 -14.55 -0.55 15.06
N ASN A 95 -14.61 -1.49 14.12
CA ASN A 95 -15.78 -1.77 13.30
C ASN A 95 -16.46 -3.05 13.75
N THR A 96 -17.77 -2.99 14.00
CA THR A 96 -18.59 -4.09 14.52
C THR A 96 -19.54 -4.67 13.49
N SER A 97 -19.34 -4.37 12.20
CA SER A 97 -20.16 -4.92 11.11
C SER A 97 -20.13 -6.45 11.10
N SER A 98 -21.23 -7.07 10.63
CA SER A 98 -21.34 -8.52 10.50
C SER A 98 -20.22 -9.12 9.65
N PHE A 99 -19.74 -8.37 8.65
CA PHE A 99 -18.58 -8.78 7.86
C PHE A 99 -17.32 -8.90 8.72
N VAL A 100 -17.00 -7.87 9.51
CA VAL A 100 -15.78 -7.85 10.33
C VAL A 100 -15.81 -8.96 11.39
N ASN A 101 -16.98 -9.22 11.98
CA ASN A 101 -17.15 -10.29 12.96
C ASN A 101 -16.95 -11.70 12.37
N GLY A 102 -17.10 -11.86 11.06
CA GLY A 102 -16.88 -13.12 10.34
C GLY A 102 -15.44 -13.33 9.84
N LEU A 103 -14.54 -12.35 10.02
CA LEU A 103 -13.15 -12.47 9.61
C LEU A 103 -12.34 -13.34 10.57
N THR A 104 -11.43 -14.15 10.04
CA THR A 104 -10.42 -14.85 10.87
C THR A 104 -9.35 -13.88 11.35
N THR A 105 -8.58 -14.28 12.36
CA THR A 105 -7.45 -13.51 12.89
C THR A 105 -6.44 -13.13 11.80
N GLU A 106 -6.15 -14.03 10.87
CA GLU A 106 -5.22 -13.81 9.75
C GLU A 106 -5.79 -12.80 8.75
N GLN A 107 -7.09 -12.86 8.48
CA GLN A 107 -7.73 -11.89 7.60
C GLN A 107 -7.76 -10.51 8.26
N ILE A 108 -8.05 -10.41 9.55
CA ILE A 108 -7.95 -9.16 10.32
C ILE A 108 -6.52 -8.62 10.25
N ALA A 109 -5.50 -9.47 10.43
CA ALA A 109 -4.10 -9.09 10.32
C ALA A 109 -3.73 -8.58 8.91
N LEU A 110 -4.31 -9.15 7.85
CA LEU A 110 -4.13 -8.68 6.48
C LEU A 110 -4.71 -7.28 6.28
N HIS A 111 -5.95 -7.03 6.73
CA HIS A 111 -6.56 -5.70 6.67
C HIS A 111 -5.73 -4.69 7.49
N ASN A 112 -5.14 -5.14 8.60
CA ASN A 112 -4.31 -4.31 9.45
C ASN A 112 -2.91 -3.98 8.85
N ARG A 113 -2.53 -4.56 7.68
CA ARG A 113 -1.26 -4.23 7.02
C ARG A 113 -1.21 -2.80 6.46
N MET A 114 -2.38 -2.22 6.17
CA MET A 114 -2.52 -0.81 5.78
C MET A 114 -3.36 -0.06 6.82
N ASN A 115 -2.92 -0.11 8.08
CA ASN A 115 -3.60 0.57 9.19
C ASN A 115 -3.59 2.10 9.04
N GLY A 116 -4.64 2.76 9.53
CA GLY A 116 -4.73 4.22 9.57
C GLY A 116 -4.91 4.88 8.20
N TRP A 117 -5.35 4.12 7.19
CA TRP A 117 -5.65 4.66 5.88
C TRP A 117 -6.90 5.56 5.91
N LEU A 118 -6.92 6.57 5.05
CA LEU A 118 -8.04 7.47 4.82
C LEU A 118 -8.50 7.35 3.38
N GLY A 119 -9.81 7.17 3.21
CA GLY A 119 -10.45 7.08 1.91
C GLY A 119 -11.27 8.33 1.61
N ASN A 120 -11.19 8.80 0.38
CA ASN A 120 -12.14 9.77 -0.15
C ASN A 120 -12.64 9.35 -1.52
N LEU A 121 -13.93 9.62 -1.75
CA LEU A 121 -14.61 9.48 -3.02
C LEU A 121 -15.30 10.81 -3.29
N GLU A 122 -14.98 11.44 -4.41
CA GLU A 122 -15.58 12.71 -4.81
C GLU A 122 -16.05 12.65 -6.26
N ILE A 123 -17.06 13.47 -6.56
CA ILE A 123 -17.58 13.68 -7.90
C ILE A 123 -16.77 14.83 -8.51
N VAL A 124 -15.95 14.54 -9.52
CA VAL A 124 -15.10 15.52 -10.20
C VAL A 124 -15.89 16.27 -11.26
N ASP A 125 -16.73 15.54 -12.00
CA ASP A 125 -17.56 16.09 -13.06
C ASP A 125 -18.88 15.31 -13.10
N SER A 126 -19.98 15.97 -12.73
CA SER A 126 -21.31 15.36 -12.70
C SER A 126 -21.87 15.10 -14.09
N THR A 127 -21.47 15.89 -15.10
CA THR A 127 -21.94 15.73 -16.49
C THR A 127 -21.29 14.51 -17.15
N LYS A 128 -19.99 14.30 -16.89
CA LYS A 128 -19.22 13.16 -17.39
C LYS A 128 -19.23 11.95 -16.45
N ARG A 129 -19.93 12.06 -15.32
CA ARG A 129 -19.97 11.05 -14.24
C ARG A 129 -18.56 10.57 -13.89
N ARG A 130 -17.64 11.54 -13.72
CA ARG A 130 -16.24 11.27 -13.39
C ARG A 130 -16.06 11.39 -11.89
N TYR A 131 -15.41 10.39 -11.32
CA TYR A 131 -15.16 10.29 -9.89
C TYR A 131 -13.65 10.20 -9.65
N LYS A 132 -13.22 10.67 -8.47
CA LYS A 132 -11.84 10.54 -7.98
C LYS A 132 -11.86 9.76 -6.68
N ILE A 133 -11.08 8.69 -6.65
CA ILE A 133 -10.75 7.95 -5.44
C ILE A 133 -9.41 8.47 -4.95
N THR A 134 -9.33 8.81 -3.67
CA THR A 134 -8.08 9.10 -2.99
C THR A 134 -7.97 8.16 -1.79
N ILE A 135 -6.90 7.37 -1.77
CA ILE A 135 -6.55 6.50 -0.64
C ILE A 135 -5.21 7.00 -0.12
N GLU A 136 -5.18 7.43 1.14
CA GLU A 136 -3.96 7.90 1.80
C GLU A 136 -3.61 7.00 2.96
N TRP A 137 -2.34 6.69 3.16
CA TRP A 137 -1.88 5.94 4.32
C TRP A 137 -0.48 6.36 4.74
N GLU A 138 -0.17 6.13 6.01
CA GLU A 138 1.18 6.38 6.52
C GLU A 138 2.07 5.15 6.32
N ASN A 139 3.31 5.38 5.89
CA ASN A 139 4.31 4.32 5.80
C ASN A 139 5.50 4.53 6.75
N LYS A 140 5.19 4.51 8.05
CA LYS A 140 6.19 4.69 9.12
C LYS A 140 7.29 3.61 9.12
N LYS A 141 7.00 2.39 8.64
CA LYS A 141 7.95 1.27 8.68
C LYS A 141 8.96 1.29 7.54
N ALA A 142 8.56 1.70 6.33
CA ALA A 142 9.49 1.78 5.20
C ALA A 142 10.34 3.06 5.24
N LYS A 143 9.80 4.16 5.80
CA LYS A 143 10.42 5.49 5.76
C LYS A 143 11.05 5.94 7.08
N TRP A 144 11.43 5.01 7.96
CA TRP A 144 11.96 5.35 9.30
C TRP A 144 13.22 6.24 9.27
N TYR A 145 13.94 6.27 8.14
CA TYR A 145 15.16 7.05 7.92
C TYR A 145 14.92 8.36 7.13
N GLU A 146 13.71 8.61 6.63
CA GLU A 146 13.38 9.85 5.91
C GLU A 146 13.16 11.00 6.90
N ALA A 147 13.48 12.23 6.48
CA ALA A 147 13.35 13.42 7.33
C ALA A 147 11.92 13.64 7.84
N ASN A 148 10.91 13.20 7.07
CA ASN A 148 9.49 13.28 7.41
C ASN A 148 8.84 11.88 7.32
N PRO A 149 9.04 11.00 8.31
CA PRO A 149 8.52 9.62 8.28
C PRO A 149 6.98 9.54 8.40
N ALA A 150 6.33 10.69 8.61
CA ALA A 150 4.87 10.84 8.64
C ALA A 150 4.27 11.24 7.28
N ASP A 151 5.09 11.44 6.24
CA ASP A 151 4.58 11.77 4.91
C ASP A 151 3.68 10.64 4.40
N LYS A 152 2.43 11.01 4.14
CA LYS A 152 1.39 10.09 3.67
C LYS A 152 1.69 9.69 2.23
N GLU A 153 1.65 8.39 1.96
CA GLU A 153 1.53 7.91 0.59
C GLU A 153 0.10 8.15 0.12
N SER A 154 -0.05 8.54 -1.15
CA SER A 154 -1.36 8.74 -1.76
C SER A 154 -1.50 7.86 -3.00
N PHE A 155 -2.68 7.30 -3.17
CA PHE A 155 -3.11 6.60 -4.36
C PHE A 155 -4.35 7.31 -4.90
N ILE A 156 -4.23 7.85 -6.10
CA ILE A 156 -5.29 8.61 -6.76
C ILE A 156 -5.70 7.88 -8.03
N TYR A 157 -6.99 7.62 -8.16
CA TYR A 157 -7.56 6.98 -9.34
C TYR A 157 -8.79 7.71 -9.83
N TYR A 158 -8.84 7.98 -11.14
CA TYR A 158 -9.97 8.60 -11.81
C TYR A 158 -10.71 7.55 -12.62
N PHE A 159 -12.02 7.53 -12.51
CA PHE A 159 -12.87 6.62 -13.26
C PHE A 159 -14.20 7.26 -13.60
N SER A 160 -14.93 6.62 -14.51
CA SER A 160 -16.28 7.02 -14.91
C SER A 160 -17.22 5.83 -14.80
N VAL A 161 -18.44 6.10 -14.36
CA VAL A 161 -19.52 5.10 -14.34
C VAL A 161 -20.59 5.56 -15.33
N PRO A 162 -21.03 4.71 -16.28
CA PRO A 162 -22.04 5.09 -17.26
C PRO A 162 -23.38 5.41 -16.58
N LYS A 163 -24.30 6.00 -17.35
CA LYS A 163 -25.70 6.09 -16.93
C LYS A 163 -26.31 4.70 -16.93
N CYS A 164 -27.28 4.47 -16.05
CA CYS A 164 -28.09 3.29 -16.14
C CYS A 164 -29.02 3.44 -17.36
N GLU A 165 -28.74 2.65 -18.40
CA GLU A 165 -29.64 2.43 -19.52
C GLU A 165 -30.49 1.21 -19.13
N VAL A 166 -31.77 1.45 -18.80
CA VAL A 166 -32.76 0.39 -18.53
C VAL A 166 -33.50 0.09 -19.81
#